data_AF-A0A177EQ19-F1
#
_entry.id   AF-A0A177EQ19-F1
#
_cell.length_a   1.000
_cell.length_b   1.000
_cell.length_c   1.000
_cell.angle_alpha   90.00
_cell.angle_beta   90.00
_cell.angle_gamma   90.00
#
_symmetry.space_group_name_H-M   'P 1'
#
loop_
_entity.id
_entity.type
_entity.pdbx_description
1 polymer ?
#
loop_
_entity_poly.entity_id
_entity_poly.type
_entity_poly.pdbx_seq_one_letter_code
_entity_poly.pdbx_strand_id
1 'polypeptide(L)'
;NMEEVVKQIKHIEELIADKKVNDELDIKESLTIIFKKLSNNPNLEVVCDEFTVGTREDKKLDLFGDFKLIYTFNGRKNGISVGITSGHSSISLVEDSLSIEEKNIIKEKLTEIQDTYSNIESYTACIIRQYINLELAKMEKESALSQIQESIRNNRDNINNIFLHGMILSVEQKANIIGDFLIMHIKDTLPKNNSLVRFTNNLIGSTPLDDAETRNNMLLCCILNKDSKNYYAVIESCWEEVTTIANSNFFAITQKILDRSNYPHELTLECFKKLMMVLADSNKKYDIILGYFLIVDIVKFSIKTNELTKTFLELITIIDETVIQPDGSNMFCIYIKWIGDVGKLDKFGLDDKKEIIKILMDQIDINYSFNRNNKWDCRFIGYYSYTFKDLEMNLDNLLYDKESPESVEKYNRLMTKINRIDPKKQFY
;
A
#
# COMPACT_ATOMS: atom_id res chain seq x y z
N ASN A 1 17.92 -23.57 36.08
CA ASN A 1 17.03 -23.15 34.98
C ASN A 1 17.56 -21.97 34.19
N MET A 2 17.96 -20.86 34.82
CA MET A 2 18.41 -19.67 34.08
C MET A 2 19.78 -19.83 33.38
N GLU A 3 20.68 -20.67 33.90
CA GLU A 3 21.99 -20.90 33.28
C GLU A 3 21.91 -21.47 31.86
N GLU A 4 21.01 -22.46 31.64
CA GLU A 4 20.82 -23.04 30.31
C GLU A 4 20.18 -22.02 29.35
N VAL A 5 19.26 -21.18 29.83
CA VAL A 5 18.69 -20.08 29.02
C VAL A 5 19.80 -19.12 28.57
N VAL A 6 20.66 -18.69 29.50
CA VAL A 6 21.78 -17.79 29.18
C VAL A 6 22.75 -18.44 28.20
N LYS A 7 23.02 -19.75 28.34
CA LYS A 7 23.86 -20.50 27.42
C LYS A 7 23.28 -20.52 26.00
N GLN A 8 21.98 -20.75 25.86
CA GLN A 8 21.32 -20.74 24.54
C GLN A 8 21.30 -19.34 23.92
N ILE A 9 21.10 -18.29 24.71
CA ILE A 9 21.18 -16.90 24.22
C ILE A 9 22.58 -16.60 23.68
N LYS A 10 23.63 -16.96 24.43
CA LYS A 10 25.02 -16.80 23.96
C LYS A 10 25.32 -17.60 22.69
N HIS A 11 24.79 -18.81 22.60
CA HIS A 11 24.93 -19.62 21.40
C HIS A 11 24.31 -18.91 20.18
N ILE A 12 23.14 -18.30 20.33
CA ILE A 12 22.51 -17.50 19.28
C ILE A 12 23.38 -16.28 18.93
N GLU A 13 23.90 -15.55 19.91
CA GLU A 13 24.80 -14.40 19.69
C GLU A 13 26.07 -14.80 18.92
N GLU A 14 26.68 -15.94 19.27
CA GLU A 14 27.83 -16.51 18.58
C GLU A 14 27.50 -16.91 17.14
N LEU A 15 26.34 -17.51 16.90
CA LEU A 15 25.88 -17.86 15.55
C LEU A 15 25.71 -16.64 14.65
N ILE A 16 25.30 -15.49 15.20
CA ILE A 16 25.15 -14.23 14.45
C ILE A 16 26.52 -13.62 14.11
N ALA A 17 27.50 -13.72 15.01
CA ALA A 17 28.79 -13.06 14.87
C ALA A 17 29.57 -13.46 13.61
N ASP A 18 29.39 -14.70 13.14
CA ASP A 18 30.07 -15.25 11.97
C ASP A 18 29.27 -15.12 10.66
N LYS A 19 28.12 -14.43 10.69
CA LYS A 19 27.17 -14.37 9.57
C LYS A 19 27.15 -13.03 8.85
N LYS A 20 26.66 -13.06 7.62
CA LYS A 20 26.42 -11.87 6.79
C LYS A 20 24.94 -11.51 6.78
N VAL A 21 24.66 -10.27 6.40
CA VAL A 21 23.29 -9.80 6.18
C VAL A 21 22.62 -10.67 5.11
N ASN A 22 21.38 -11.07 5.38
CA ASN A 22 20.54 -12.01 4.62
C ASN A 22 20.94 -13.48 4.73
N ASP A 23 21.90 -13.85 5.58
CA ASP A 23 22.13 -15.27 5.87
C ASP A 23 20.95 -15.82 6.68
N GLU A 24 20.49 -17.00 6.30
CA GLU A 24 19.47 -17.76 7.04
C GLU A 24 20.10 -18.47 8.26
N LEU A 25 19.35 -18.50 9.35
CA LEU A 25 19.72 -19.15 10.60
C LEU A 25 18.55 -19.95 11.15
N ASP A 26 18.78 -21.23 11.41
CA ASP A 26 17.87 -22.05 12.20
C ASP A 26 18.22 -21.92 13.68
N ILE A 27 17.34 -21.26 14.43
CA ILE A 27 17.45 -21.07 15.89
C ILE A 27 16.35 -21.81 16.65
N LYS A 28 15.58 -22.67 15.97
CA LYS A 28 14.39 -23.31 16.54
C LYS A 28 14.71 -24.12 17.78
N GLU A 29 15.82 -24.84 17.79
CA GLU A 29 16.25 -25.65 18.93
C GLU A 29 16.54 -24.77 20.15
N SER A 30 17.34 -23.71 19.98
CA SER A 30 17.65 -22.76 21.06
C SER A 30 16.39 -22.08 21.59
N LEU A 31 15.50 -21.60 20.72
CA LEU A 31 14.21 -21.02 21.15
C LEU A 31 13.36 -22.05 21.90
N THR A 32 13.30 -23.29 21.43
CA THR A 32 12.56 -24.37 22.10
C THR A 32 13.10 -24.62 23.51
N ILE A 33 14.41 -24.70 23.67
CA ILE A 33 15.06 -24.91 24.97
C ILE A 33 14.76 -23.72 25.90
N ILE A 34 14.96 -22.49 25.42
CA ILE A 34 14.72 -21.26 26.17
C ILE A 34 13.28 -21.23 26.68
N PHE A 35 12.30 -21.32 25.79
CA PHE A 35 10.90 -21.13 26.17
C PHE A 35 10.33 -22.31 26.96
N LYS A 36 10.77 -23.56 26.72
CA LYS A 36 10.39 -24.68 27.59
C LYS A 36 10.95 -24.57 29.01
N LYS A 37 12.10 -23.90 29.20
CA LYS A 37 12.67 -23.65 30.54
C LYS A 37 12.06 -22.46 31.27
N LEU A 38 11.60 -21.46 30.51
CA LEU A 38 10.93 -20.29 31.06
C LEU A 38 9.43 -20.54 31.31
N SER A 39 8.83 -21.51 30.63
CA SER A 39 7.41 -21.84 30.75
C SER A 39 7.14 -22.83 31.88
N ASN A 40 6.02 -22.60 32.60
CA ASN A 40 5.46 -23.58 33.53
C ASN A 40 4.58 -24.63 32.83
N ASN A 41 4.31 -24.48 31.53
CA ASN A 41 3.48 -25.39 30.75
C ASN A 41 4.35 -26.45 30.06
N PRO A 42 4.25 -27.74 30.45
CA PRO A 42 5.05 -28.80 29.84
C PRO A 42 4.66 -29.09 28.38
N ASN A 43 3.45 -28.68 27.96
CA ASN A 43 2.93 -28.89 26.61
C ASN A 43 3.23 -27.72 25.66
N LEU A 44 4.19 -26.84 26.02
CA LEU A 44 4.61 -25.75 25.14
C LEU A 44 5.36 -26.30 23.92
N GLU A 45 4.86 -25.97 22.75
CA GLU A 45 5.46 -26.18 21.44
C GLU A 45 5.96 -24.83 20.89
N VAL A 46 7.17 -24.85 20.32
CA VAL A 46 7.73 -23.68 19.62
C VAL A 46 7.77 -24.01 18.13
N VAL A 47 7.05 -23.21 17.35
CA VAL A 47 7.08 -23.25 15.89
C VAL A 47 7.83 -22.02 15.42
N CYS A 48 8.74 -22.20 14.49
CA CYS A 48 9.68 -21.17 14.06
C CYS A 48 9.71 -21.21 12.53
N ASP A 49 9.56 -20.05 11.90
CA ASP A 49 9.89 -19.89 10.49
C ASP A 49 11.40 -19.60 10.36
N GLU A 50 11.93 -19.51 9.14
CA GLU A 50 13.35 -19.19 8.93
C GLU A 50 13.66 -17.77 9.44
N PHE A 51 14.74 -17.64 10.20
CA PHE A 51 15.27 -16.35 10.62
C PHE A 51 16.35 -15.87 9.66
N THR A 52 16.39 -14.56 9.46
CA THR A 52 17.41 -13.91 8.65
C THR A 52 18.25 -12.96 9.50
N VAL A 53 19.55 -12.93 9.24
CA VAL A 53 20.44 -11.95 9.86
C VAL A 53 20.24 -10.61 9.16
N GLY A 54 19.95 -9.57 9.92
CA GLY A 54 19.92 -8.21 9.40
C GLY A 54 20.67 -7.23 10.28
N THR A 55 20.50 -5.94 10.00
CA THR A 55 21.19 -4.86 10.70
C THR A 55 20.20 -4.01 11.48
N ARG A 56 20.55 -3.73 12.74
CA ARG A 56 19.85 -2.79 13.62
C ARG A 56 20.22 -1.34 13.29
N GLU A 57 19.49 -0.40 13.87
CA GLU A 57 19.79 1.04 13.74
C GLU A 57 21.21 1.41 14.21
N ASP A 58 21.74 0.72 15.23
CA ASP A 58 23.11 0.92 15.74
C ASP A 58 24.20 0.21 14.91
N LYS A 59 23.83 -0.30 13.72
CA LYS A 59 24.69 -1.02 12.77
C LYS A 59 25.21 -2.37 13.27
N LYS A 60 24.66 -2.91 14.34
CA LYS A 60 24.96 -4.27 14.80
C LYS A 60 24.07 -5.29 14.09
N LEU A 61 24.60 -6.50 13.95
CA LEU A 61 23.84 -7.63 13.42
C LEU A 61 22.84 -8.14 14.46
N ASP A 62 21.67 -8.56 13.98
CA ASP A 62 20.61 -9.17 14.80
C ASP A 62 19.72 -10.09 13.94
N LEU A 63 18.80 -10.78 14.59
CA LEU A 63 17.91 -11.77 13.98
C LEU A 63 16.51 -11.20 13.73
N PHE A 64 16.01 -11.42 12.52
CA PHE A 64 14.68 -11.03 12.10
C PHE A 64 13.91 -12.24 11.56
N GLY A 65 12.68 -12.41 11.99
CA GLY A 65 11.86 -13.57 11.69
C GLY A 65 10.68 -13.70 12.64
N ASP A 66 9.89 -14.75 12.42
CA ASP A 66 8.67 -15.03 13.15
C ASP A 66 8.75 -16.37 13.88
N PHE A 67 8.19 -16.41 15.10
CA PHE A 67 8.01 -17.65 15.84
C PHE A 67 6.70 -17.65 16.63
N LYS A 68 6.21 -18.84 16.95
CA LYS A 68 4.95 -19.07 17.67
C LYS A 68 5.20 -19.94 18.89
N LEU A 69 4.62 -19.54 20.00
CA LEU A 69 4.58 -20.26 21.26
C LEU A 69 3.18 -20.85 21.41
N ILE A 70 3.02 -22.14 21.16
CA ILE A 70 1.73 -22.83 21.12
C ILE A 70 1.61 -23.76 22.32
N TYR A 71 0.45 -23.81 22.94
CA TYR A 71 0.14 -24.77 23.99
C TYR A 71 -1.29 -25.27 23.86
N THR A 72 -1.52 -26.50 24.30
CA THR A 72 -2.86 -27.09 24.32
C THR A 72 -3.40 -27.05 25.75
N PHE A 73 -4.58 -26.45 25.93
CA PHE A 73 -5.32 -26.45 27.18
C PHE A 73 -6.77 -26.85 26.92
N ASN A 74 -7.28 -27.86 27.63
CA ASN A 74 -8.62 -28.43 27.43
C ASN A 74 -8.94 -28.79 25.96
N GLY A 75 -7.97 -29.37 25.25
CA GLY A 75 -8.13 -29.77 23.84
C GLY A 75 -8.08 -28.61 22.84
N ARG A 76 -7.91 -27.36 23.30
CA ARG A 76 -7.81 -26.16 22.46
C ARG A 76 -6.38 -25.70 22.30
N LYS A 77 -5.96 -25.43 21.06
CA LYS A 77 -4.63 -24.90 20.77
C LYS A 77 -4.66 -23.38 20.91
N ASN A 78 -3.88 -22.88 21.85
CA ASN A 78 -3.73 -21.46 22.09
C ASN A 78 -2.26 -21.09 21.91
N GLY A 79 -1.97 -19.83 21.68
CA GLY A 79 -0.58 -19.41 21.59
C GLY A 79 -0.38 -17.94 21.35
N ILE A 80 0.88 -17.58 21.21
CA ILE A 80 1.33 -16.24 20.87
C ILE A 80 2.24 -16.34 19.67
N SER A 81 2.01 -15.52 18.65
CA SER A 81 2.93 -15.29 17.54
C SER A 81 3.75 -14.05 17.85
N VAL A 82 5.05 -14.12 17.66
CA VAL A 82 5.98 -13.01 17.83
C VAL A 82 6.73 -12.84 16.53
N GLY A 83 6.69 -11.62 16.00
CA GLY A 83 7.46 -11.25 14.81
C GLY A 83 8.47 -10.18 15.13
N ILE A 84 9.70 -10.36 14.68
CA ILE A 84 10.82 -9.46 14.94
C ILE A 84 11.31 -8.93 13.59
N THR A 85 11.23 -7.62 13.40
CA THR A 85 11.69 -6.91 12.20
C THR A 85 12.62 -5.77 12.61
N SER A 86 13.34 -5.20 11.65
CA SER A 86 14.23 -4.06 11.96
C SER A 86 13.40 -2.89 12.49
N GLY A 87 13.72 -2.42 13.69
CA GLY A 87 13.04 -1.33 14.37
C GLY A 87 11.75 -1.72 15.13
N HIS A 88 11.17 -2.90 14.89
CA HIS A 88 9.86 -3.25 15.43
C HIS A 88 9.75 -4.70 15.92
N SER A 89 8.77 -4.93 16.80
CA SER A 89 8.34 -6.27 17.16
C SER A 89 6.83 -6.30 17.24
N SER A 90 6.24 -7.38 16.74
CA SER A 90 4.80 -7.62 16.79
C SER A 90 4.51 -8.80 17.71
N ILE A 91 3.38 -8.71 18.40
CA ILE A 91 2.85 -9.80 19.22
C ILE A 91 1.37 -9.96 18.87
N SER A 92 0.96 -11.17 18.55
CA SER A 92 -0.44 -11.49 18.27
C SER A 92 -0.82 -12.82 18.91
N LEU A 93 -2.12 -13.00 19.17
CA LEU A 93 -2.62 -14.28 19.66
C LEU A 93 -2.73 -15.25 18.48
N VAL A 94 -2.26 -16.48 18.69
CA VAL A 94 -2.56 -17.59 17.79
C VAL A 94 -4.01 -17.98 18.06
N GLU A 95 -4.91 -17.52 17.20
CA GLU A 95 -6.32 -17.88 17.28
C GLU A 95 -6.48 -19.37 17.01
N ASP A 96 -7.19 -20.07 17.89
CA ASP A 96 -7.61 -21.44 17.63
C ASP A 96 -8.57 -21.41 16.45
N SER A 97 -8.16 -21.97 15.31
CA SER A 97 -9.04 -22.03 14.16
C SER A 97 -10.12 -23.05 14.46
N LEU A 98 -11.29 -22.59 14.91
CA LEU A 98 -12.50 -23.42 14.99
C LEU A 98 -12.61 -24.24 13.68
N SER A 99 -12.81 -25.54 13.82
CA SER A 99 -13.07 -26.40 12.67
C SER A 99 -14.29 -25.90 11.88
N ILE A 100 -14.38 -26.27 10.61
CA ILE A 100 -15.53 -25.88 9.78
C ILE A 100 -16.85 -26.38 10.42
N GLU A 101 -16.83 -27.57 11.02
CA GLU A 101 -17.97 -28.14 11.72
C GLU A 101 -18.35 -27.33 12.97
N GLU A 102 -17.39 -26.96 13.82
CA GLU A 102 -17.66 -26.11 14.99
C GLU A 102 -18.17 -24.73 14.59
N LYS A 103 -17.62 -24.13 13.53
CA LYS A 103 -18.13 -22.86 13.00
C LYS A 103 -19.58 -22.99 12.55
N ASN A 104 -19.93 -24.06 11.85
CA ASN A 104 -21.30 -24.28 11.38
C ASN A 104 -22.28 -24.44 12.54
N ILE A 105 -21.90 -25.20 13.58
CA ILE A 105 -22.72 -25.37 14.79
C ILE A 105 -22.94 -24.03 15.49
N ILE A 106 -21.90 -23.21 15.63
CA ILE A 106 -22.02 -21.89 16.26
C ILE A 106 -22.90 -20.98 15.40
N LYS A 107 -22.70 -20.96 14.07
CA LYS A 107 -23.53 -20.17 13.15
C LYS A 107 -25.01 -20.52 13.29
N GLU A 108 -25.36 -21.81 13.27
CA GLU A 108 -26.74 -22.28 13.41
C GLU A 108 -27.36 -21.77 14.73
N LYS A 109 -26.64 -21.92 15.85
CA LYS A 109 -27.11 -21.45 17.16
C LYS A 109 -27.26 -19.94 17.25
N LEU A 110 -26.33 -19.19 16.65
CA LEU A 110 -26.43 -17.73 16.58
C LEU A 110 -27.65 -17.30 15.74
N THR A 111 -27.92 -17.97 14.62
CA THR A 111 -29.11 -17.72 13.79
C THR A 111 -30.41 -18.02 14.55
N GLU A 112 -30.50 -19.14 15.28
CA GLU A 112 -31.67 -19.46 16.11
C GLU A 112 -31.97 -18.34 17.14
N ILE A 113 -30.93 -17.83 17.79
CA ILE A 113 -31.06 -16.71 18.74
C ILE A 113 -31.50 -15.46 17.97
N GLN A 114 -30.87 -15.16 16.84
CA GLN A 114 -31.21 -13.99 16.03
C GLN A 114 -32.68 -13.99 15.60
N ASP A 115 -33.20 -15.14 15.16
CA ASP A 115 -34.60 -15.31 14.76
C ASP A 115 -35.55 -15.07 15.94
N THR A 116 -35.20 -15.55 17.13
CA THR A 116 -35.97 -15.32 18.36
C THR A 116 -36.10 -13.82 18.69
N TYR A 117 -35.04 -13.05 18.44
CA TYR A 117 -35.00 -11.61 18.71
C TYR A 117 -35.35 -10.73 17.49
N SER A 118 -35.67 -11.31 16.33
CA SER A 118 -35.87 -10.59 15.07
C SER A 118 -36.96 -9.52 15.14
N ASN A 119 -38.10 -9.85 15.76
CA ASN A 119 -39.29 -8.99 15.83
C ASN A 119 -39.43 -8.23 17.16
N ILE A 120 -38.43 -8.30 18.04
CA ILE A 120 -38.48 -7.64 19.36
C ILE A 120 -37.85 -6.24 19.24
N GLU A 121 -38.66 -5.20 19.39
CA GLU A 121 -38.22 -3.80 19.37
C GLU A 121 -37.83 -3.29 20.77
N SER A 122 -36.85 -3.95 21.40
CA SER A 122 -36.26 -3.49 22.66
C SER A 122 -34.77 -3.22 22.50
N TYR A 123 -34.22 -2.32 23.33
CA TYR A 123 -32.78 -2.03 23.34
C TYR A 123 -31.94 -3.31 23.50
N THR A 124 -32.32 -4.18 24.43
CA THR A 124 -31.66 -5.47 24.65
C THR A 124 -31.69 -6.35 23.41
N ALA A 125 -32.84 -6.46 22.74
CA ALA A 125 -32.95 -7.22 21.50
C ALA A 125 -32.09 -6.63 20.37
N CYS A 126 -32.03 -5.30 20.25
CA CYS A 126 -31.14 -4.63 19.31
C CYS A 126 -29.67 -4.96 19.57
N ILE A 127 -29.22 -4.90 20.83
CA ILE A 127 -27.83 -5.21 21.21
C ILE A 127 -27.51 -6.69 20.97
N ILE A 128 -28.44 -7.61 21.27
CA ILE A 128 -28.28 -9.04 20.99
C ILE A 128 -28.09 -9.26 19.49
N ARG A 129 -28.98 -8.71 18.65
CA ARG A 129 -28.86 -8.82 17.19
C ARG A 129 -27.55 -8.23 16.67
N GLN A 130 -27.14 -7.07 17.18
CA GLN A 130 -25.87 -6.44 16.77
C GLN A 130 -24.67 -7.29 17.16
N TYR A 131 -24.64 -7.83 18.38
CA TYR A 131 -23.57 -8.71 18.82
C TYR A 131 -23.48 -9.97 17.95
N ILE A 132 -24.63 -10.59 17.64
CA ILE A 132 -24.69 -11.76 16.77
C ILE A 132 -24.13 -11.44 15.37
N ASN A 133 -24.56 -10.32 14.77
CA ASN A 133 -24.05 -9.88 13.48
C ASN A 133 -22.52 -9.71 13.48
N LEU A 134 -21.94 -9.15 14.54
CA LEU A 134 -20.49 -9.00 14.67
C LEU A 134 -19.77 -10.33 14.78
N GLU A 135 -20.28 -11.27 15.58
CA GLU A 135 -19.67 -12.60 15.72
C GLU A 135 -19.75 -13.42 14.43
N LEU A 136 -20.87 -13.33 13.69
CA LEU A 136 -21.01 -13.96 12.38
C LEU A 136 -20.05 -13.35 11.36
N ALA A 137 -19.95 -12.02 11.30
CA ALA A 137 -19.04 -11.31 10.41
C ALA A 137 -17.56 -11.71 10.66
N LYS A 138 -17.15 -11.82 11.93
CA LYS A 138 -15.80 -12.31 12.29
C LYS A 138 -15.54 -13.72 11.75
N MET A 139 -16.52 -14.62 11.81
CA MET A 139 -16.38 -15.99 11.29
C MET A 139 -16.27 -16.03 9.77
N GLU A 140 -16.88 -15.06 9.08
CA GLU A 140 -16.84 -14.89 7.62
C GLU A 140 -15.62 -14.11 7.14
N LYS A 141 -14.76 -13.67 8.07
CA LYS A 141 -13.61 -12.79 7.82
C LYS A 141 -14.03 -11.46 7.20
N GLU A 142 -15.26 -11.03 7.41
CA GLU A 142 -15.64 -9.66 7.09
C GLU A 142 -14.88 -8.71 8.01
N SER A 143 -14.20 -7.73 7.41
CA SER A 143 -13.43 -6.78 8.19
C SER A 143 -14.38 -5.74 8.81
N ALA A 144 -14.33 -5.61 10.14
CA ALA A 144 -14.94 -4.49 10.85
C ALA A 144 -14.55 -3.13 10.23
N LEU A 145 -13.34 -3.04 9.68
CA LEU A 145 -12.88 -1.85 8.96
C LEU A 145 -13.77 -1.54 7.75
N SER A 146 -14.15 -2.54 6.94
CA SER A 146 -14.99 -2.32 5.76
C SER A 146 -16.35 -1.72 6.13
N GLN A 147 -16.97 -2.20 7.19
CA GLN A 147 -18.26 -1.68 7.67
C GLN A 147 -18.13 -0.26 8.26
N ILE A 148 -17.01 0.03 8.94
CA ILE A 148 -16.70 1.39 9.40
C ILE A 148 -16.51 2.34 8.21
N GLN A 149 -15.77 1.91 7.19
CA GLN A 149 -15.55 2.70 5.97
C GLN A 149 -16.87 2.96 5.24
N GLU A 150 -17.74 1.96 5.16
CA GLU A 150 -19.10 2.14 4.62
C GLU A 150 -19.93 3.12 5.45
N SER A 151 -19.86 3.04 6.78
CA SER A 151 -20.54 4.00 7.67
C SER A 151 -20.05 5.43 7.45
N ILE A 152 -18.75 5.64 7.25
CA ILE A 152 -18.17 6.95 6.93
C ILE A 152 -18.69 7.45 5.57
N ARG A 153 -18.84 6.56 4.58
CA ARG A 153 -19.37 6.90 3.26
C ARG A 153 -20.86 7.26 3.30
N ASN A 154 -21.66 6.47 3.99
CA ASN A 154 -23.11 6.49 3.92
C ASN A 154 -23.79 7.36 4.99
N ASN A 155 -23.13 7.59 6.14
CA ASN A 155 -23.76 8.19 7.31
C ASN A 155 -22.92 9.32 7.91
N ARG A 156 -22.83 10.42 7.14
CA ARG A 156 -21.95 11.59 7.39
C ARG A 156 -22.10 12.23 8.77
N ASP A 157 -23.20 11.99 9.49
CA ASP A 157 -23.51 12.69 10.74
C ASP A 157 -23.59 11.81 12.00
N ASN A 158 -23.71 10.48 11.88
CA ASN A 158 -23.90 9.60 13.05
C ASN A 158 -22.71 8.67 13.29
N ILE A 159 -21.70 9.19 13.99
CA ILE A 159 -20.53 8.40 14.44
C ILE A 159 -20.91 7.22 15.33
N ASN A 160 -22.04 7.28 16.05
CA ASN A 160 -22.36 6.20 16.98
C ASN A 160 -22.46 4.84 16.28
N ASN A 161 -22.82 4.83 14.98
CA ASN A 161 -22.80 3.63 14.16
C ASN A 161 -21.40 3.02 14.00
N ILE A 162 -20.35 3.85 13.90
CA ILE A 162 -18.96 3.38 13.79
C ILE A 162 -18.60 2.51 15.01
N PHE A 163 -19.03 2.91 16.20
CA PHE A 163 -18.77 2.15 17.43
C PHE A 163 -19.56 0.85 17.53
N LEU A 164 -20.57 0.62 16.69
CA LEU A 164 -21.30 -0.64 16.62
C LEU A 164 -20.57 -1.71 15.82
N HIS A 165 -19.54 -1.35 15.04
CA HIS A 165 -18.80 -2.28 14.18
C HIS A 165 -17.60 -2.94 14.87
N GLY A 166 -17.35 -2.62 16.14
CA GLY A 166 -16.29 -3.23 16.95
C GLY A 166 -15.25 -2.23 17.44
N MET A 167 -14.24 -2.76 18.13
CA MET A 167 -13.16 -1.94 18.70
C MET A 167 -12.16 -1.53 17.61
N ILE A 168 -11.75 -0.26 17.63
CA ILE A 168 -10.69 0.28 16.78
C ILE A 168 -9.39 0.23 17.58
N LEU A 169 -8.60 -0.82 17.37
CA LEU A 169 -7.44 -1.12 18.21
C LEU A 169 -6.12 -0.77 17.53
N SER A 170 -5.93 -1.22 16.29
CA SER A 170 -4.62 -1.12 15.63
C SER A 170 -4.37 0.27 15.03
N VAL A 171 -3.10 0.65 14.96
CA VAL A 171 -2.65 1.87 14.25
C VAL A 171 -3.13 1.83 12.80
N GLU A 172 -3.02 0.68 12.14
CA GLU A 172 -3.45 0.49 10.76
C GLU A 172 -4.96 0.76 10.57
N GLN A 173 -5.82 0.25 11.47
CA GLN A 173 -7.25 0.53 11.42
C GLN A 173 -7.53 2.02 11.56
N LYS A 174 -6.88 2.69 12.53
CA LYS A 174 -7.02 4.14 12.74
C LYS A 174 -6.56 4.94 11.51
N ALA A 175 -5.38 4.62 10.98
CA ALA A 175 -4.83 5.24 9.77
C ALA A 175 -5.75 5.05 8.56
N ASN A 176 -6.34 3.86 8.41
CA ASN A 176 -7.28 3.60 7.33
C ASN A 176 -8.57 4.44 7.45
N ILE A 177 -9.14 4.53 8.64
CA ILE A 177 -10.30 5.36 8.94
C ILE A 177 -10.02 6.84 8.64
N ILE A 178 -8.87 7.36 9.10
CA ILE A 178 -8.47 8.75 8.85
C ILE A 178 -8.29 8.99 7.36
N GLY A 179 -7.57 8.10 6.66
CA GLY A 179 -7.35 8.22 5.22
C GLY A 179 -8.65 8.22 4.42
N ASP A 180 -9.60 7.34 4.77
CA ASP A 180 -10.90 7.28 4.11
C ASP A 180 -11.72 8.54 4.34
N PHE A 181 -11.75 9.06 5.57
CA PHE A 181 -12.39 10.34 5.87
C PHE A 181 -11.81 11.48 5.02
N LEU A 182 -10.48 11.59 4.96
CA LEU A 182 -9.80 12.67 4.22
C LEU A 182 -10.04 12.60 2.72
N ILE A 183 -10.05 11.39 2.16
CA ILE A 183 -10.35 11.12 0.75
C ILE A 183 -11.80 11.46 0.44
N MET A 184 -12.75 10.93 1.22
CA MET A 184 -14.19 11.14 1.00
C MET A 184 -14.61 12.61 1.09
N HIS A 185 -13.91 13.40 1.91
CA HIS A 185 -14.17 14.82 2.10
C HIS A 185 -13.13 15.73 1.45
N ILE A 186 -12.48 15.27 0.37
CA ILE A 186 -11.45 16.07 -0.32
C ILE A 186 -12.01 17.37 -0.94
N LYS A 187 -13.30 17.38 -1.33
CA LYS A 187 -14.01 18.55 -1.88
C LYS A 187 -14.78 19.34 -0.81
N ASP A 188 -15.06 18.72 0.34
CA ASP A 188 -15.90 19.28 1.40
C ASP A 188 -15.03 19.97 2.46
N THR A 189 -15.37 21.22 2.80
CA THR A 189 -14.80 21.88 3.98
C THR A 189 -15.76 21.70 5.15
N LEU A 190 -15.41 20.80 6.07
CA LEU A 190 -16.19 20.53 7.26
C LEU A 190 -15.80 21.49 8.38
N PRO A 191 -16.74 21.93 9.24
CA PRO A 191 -16.38 22.76 10.39
C PRO A 191 -15.60 21.92 11.42
N LYS A 192 -14.70 22.55 12.18
CA LYS A 192 -13.86 21.84 13.19
C LYS A 192 -14.68 21.09 14.25
N ASN A 193 -15.90 21.56 14.54
CA ASN A 193 -16.81 20.93 15.49
C ASN A 193 -17.64 19.79 14.87
N ASN A 194 -17.50 19.52 13.56
CA ASN A 194 -18.10 18.38 12.91
C ASN A 194 -17.68 17.09 13.65
N SER A 195 -18.65 16.19 13.77
CA SER A 195 -18.51 15.00 14.59
C SER A 195 -17.37 14.13 14.04
N LEU A 196 -17.32 13.85 12.73
CA LEU A 196 -16.27 13.06 12.06
C LEU A 196 -14.87 13.69 12.16
N VAL A 197 -14.78 15.02 12.05
CA VAL A 197 -13.53 15.76 12.26
C VAL A 197 -13.01 15.52 13.68
N ARG A 198 -13.86 15.66 14.70
CA ARG A 198 -13.48 15.41 16.10
C ARG A 198 -13.09 13.94 16.33
N PHE A 199 -13.82 13.01 15.72
CA PHE A 199 -13.54 11.58 15.85
C PHE A 199 -12.17 11.23 15.27
N THR A 200 -11.88 11.64 14.04
CA THR A 200 -10.55 11.39 13.42
C THR A 200 -9.43 12.12 14.16
N ASN A 201 -9.67 13.33 14.67
CA ASN A 201 -8.71 14.03 15.52
C ASN A 201 -8.44 13.28 16.84
N ASN A 202 -9.46 12.66 17.44
CA ASN A 202 -9.29 11.80 18.63
C ASN A 202 -8.50 10.53 18.29
N LEU A 203 -8.69 9.92 17.11
CA LEU A 203 -7.89 8.78 16.68
C LEU A 203 -6.41 9.14 16.59
N ILE A 204 -6.09 10.30 15.99
CA ILE A 204 -4.73 10.86 15.94
C ILE A 204 -4.19 11.10 17.36
N GLY A 205 -4.94 11.79 18.21
CA GLY A 205 -4.53 12.10 19.59
C GLY A 205 -4.40 10.87 20.51
N SER A 206 -5.02 9.75 20.16
CA SER A 206 -4.95 8.48 20.91
C SER A 206 -3.79 7.57 20.50
N THR A 207 -2.99 7.98 19.51
CA THR A 207 -1.90 7.17 18.95
C THR A 207 -0.55 7.81 19.32
N PRO A 208 0.45 7.03 19.76
CA PRO A 208 1.80 7.54 20.00
C PRO A 208 2.45 7.92 18.66
N LEU A 209 2.54 9.22 18.38
CA LEU A 209 3.08 9.77 17.13
C LEU A 209 4.57 10.13 17.22
N ASP A 210 5.23 9.80 18.33
CA ASP A 210 6.69 9.96 18.51
C ASP A 210 7.46 9.04 17.57
N ASP A 211 6.96 7.82 17.35
CA ASP A 211 7.47 6.89 16.34
C ASP A 211 7.19 7.41 14.91
N ALA A 212 8.24 7.47 14.09
CA ALA A 212 8.17 8.03 12.74
C ALA A 212 7.34 7.16 11.78
N GLU A 213 7.43 5.84 11.90
CA GLU A 213 6.66 4.93 11.04
C GLU A 213 5.15 5.04 11.36
N THR A 214 4.79 4.98 12.64
CA THR A 214 3.43 5.19 13.13
C THR A 214 2.87 6.54 12.69
N ARG A 215 3.65 7.61 12.85
CA ARG A 215 3.27 8.97 12.43
C ARG A 215 3.03 9.06 10.92
N ASN A 216 3.93 8.52 10.11
CA ASN A 216 3.79 8.51 8.66
C ASN A 216 2.55 7.73 8.21
N ASN A 217 2.29 6.57 8.82
CA ASN A 217 1.11 5.76 8.52
C ASN A 217 -0.20 6.50 8.86
N MET A 218 -0.27 7.11 10.04
CA MET A 218 -1.47 7.82 10.51
C MET A 218 -1.79 9.07 9.68
N LEU A 219 -0.76 9.78 9.22
CA LEU A 219 -0.90 11.10 8.60
C LEU A 219 -0.78 11.09 7.07
N LEU A 220 -0.55 9.92 6.48
CA LEU A 220 -0.26 9.71 5.05
C LEU A 220 -1.20 10.48 4.11
N CYS A 221 -2.51 10.41 4.34
CA CYS A 221 -3.51 11.01 3.46
C CYS A 221 -3.76 12.50 3.72
N CYS A 222 -3.15 13.12 4.74
CA CYS A 222 -3.35 14.54 5.04
C CYS A 222 -2.91 15.45 3.88
N ILE A 223 -1.95 14.99 3.07
CA ILE A 223 -1.45 15.72 1.91
C ILE A 223 -2.50 15.94 0.82
N LEU A 224 -3.57 15.12 0.79
CA LEU A 224 -4.63 15.19 -0.21
C LEU A 224 -5.70 16.23 0.13
N ASN A 225 -5.92 16.50 1.42
CA ASN A 225 -7.02 17.34 1.87
C ASN A 225 -6.50 18.69 2.37
N LYS A 226 -6.88 19.76 1.67
CA LYS A 226 -6.44 21.14 1.98
C LYS A 226 -6.77 21.58 3.42
N ASP A 227 -7.82 21.01 4.01
CA ASP A 227 -8.32 21.39 5.32
C ASP A 227 -7.71 20.53 6.45
N SER A 228 -6.83 19.56 6.15
CA SER A 228 -6.15 18.74 7.15
C SER A 228 -5.44 19.56 8.23
N LYS A 229 -4.77 20.67 7.85
CA LYS A 229 -4.14 21.59 8.81
C LYS A 229 -5.15 22.23 9.77
N ASN A 230 -6.36 22.51 9.28
CA ASN A 230 -7.42 23.06 10.10
C ASN A 230 -8.04 22.01 11.02
N TYR A 231 -8.20 20.77 10.53
CA TYR A 231 -8.77 19.65 11.27
C TYR A 231 -7.89 19.19 12.43
N TYR A 232 -6.57 19.13 12.22
CA TYR A 232 -5.65 18.46 13.15
C TYR A 232 -4.59 19.40 13.70
N ALA A 233 -5.00 20.36 14.54
CA ALA A 233 -4.06 21.31 15.16
C ALA A 233 -3.06 20.64 16.13
N VAL A 234 -3.38 19.45 16.66
CA VAL A 234 -2.52 18.70 17.60
C VAL A 234 -1.17 18.32 17.01
N ILE A 235 -1.06 18.22 15.69
CA ILE A 235 0.14 17.78 14.97
C ILE A 235 0.89 18.95 14.31
N GLU A 236 0.73 20.17 14.84
CA GLU A 236 1.29 21.38 14.25
C GLU A 236 2.81 21.28 13.97
N SER A 237 3.54 20.66 14.90
CA SER A 237 5.00 20.53 14.84
C SER A 237 5.53 19.62 13.73
N CYS A 238 4.69 18.73 13.15
CA CYS A 238 5.13 17.80 12.11
C CYS A 238 4.51 18.08 10.72
N TRP A 239 3.81 19.21 10.53
CA TRP A 239 3.19 19.51 9.23
C TRP A 239 4.18 19.60 8.07
N GLU A 240 5.40 20.07 8.31
CA GLU A 240 6.44 20.13 7.28
C GLU A 240 6.82 18.72 6.79
N GLU A 241 6.99 17.78 7.71
CA GLU A 241 7.24 16.36 7.41
C GLU A 241 6.06 15.74 6.65
N VAL A 242 4.83 15.96 7.12
CA VAL A 242 3.60 15.40 6.53
C VAL A 242 3.33 15.94 5.12
N THR A 243 3.67 17.20 4.86
CA THR A 243 3.45 17.83 3.54
C THR A 243 4.60 17.58 2.56
N THR A 244 5.74 17.07 3.04
CA THR A 244 6.87 16.70 2.19
C THR A 244 6.66 15.31 1.60
N ILE A 245 6.58 15.23 0.28
CA ILE A 245 6.31 13.97 -0.41
C ILE A 245 7.60 13.15 -0.61
N ALA A 246 7.68 12.03 0.10
CA ALA A 246 8.69 10.99 -0.12
C ALA A 246 8.21 9.94 -1.14
N ASN A 247 9.14 9.25 -1.83
CA ASN A 247 8.81 8.22 -2.81
C ASN A 247 7.93 7.11 -2.23
N SER A 248 8.27 6.60 -1.03
CA SER A 248 7.49 5.58 -0.32
C SER A 248 6.06 6.04 -0.03
N ASN A 249 5.90 7.26 0.47
CA ASN A 249 4.62 7.85 0.82
C ASN A 249 3.76 8.05 -0.43
N PHE A 250 4.36 8.55 -1.51
CA PHE A 250 3.68 8.67 -2.80
C PHE A 250 3.14 7.32 -3.26
N PHE A 251 3.97 6.26 -3.28
CA PHE A 251 3.52 4.93 -3.71
C PHE A 251 2.43 4.37 -2.79
N ALA A 252 2.54 4.55 -1.48
CA ALA A 252 1.52 4.12 -0.53
C ALA A 252 0.17 4.81 -0.78
N ILE A 253 0.17 6.13 -1.03
CA ILE A 253 -1.05 6.88 -1.36
C ILE A 253 -1.60 6.42 -2.71
N THR A 254 -0.74 6.29 -3.73
CA THR A 254 -1.15 5.90 -5.09
C THR A 254 -1.79 4.52 -5.09
N GLN A 255 -1.20 3.55 -4.39
CA GLN A 255 -1.81 2.23 -4.19
C GLN A 255 -3.13 2.32 -3.43
N LYS A 256 -3.22 3.19 -2.42
CA LYS A 256 -4.46 3.36 -1.66
C LYS A 256 -5.61 3.88 -2.53
N ILE A 257 -5.35 4.85 -3.41
CA ILE A 257 -6.39 5.47 -4.27
C ILE A 257 -6.68 4.69 -5.57
N LEU A 258 -5.66 4.07 -6.18
CA LEU A 258 -5.77 3.40 -7.50
C LEU A 258 -5.92 1.88 -7.39
N ASP A 259 -5.35 1.23 -6.38
CA ASP A 259 -5.31 -0.24 -6.31
C ASP A 259 -6.27 -0.80 -5.25
N ARG A 260 -6.23 -0.28 -4.03
CA ARG A 260 -6.83 -0.90 -2.84
C ARG A 260 -8.25 -0.44 -2.52
N SER A 261 -8.77 0.58 -3.18
CA SER A 261 -10.03 1.21 -2.82
C SER A 261 -11.11 1.15 -3.88
N ASN A 262 -12.33 0.82 -3.48
CA ASN A 262 -13.54 0.96 -4.29
C ASN A 262 -14.14 2.38 -4.14
N TYR A 263 -13.35 3.43 -4.38
CA TYR A 263 -13.86 4.80 -4.40
C TYR A 263 -14.55 5.08 -5.74
N PRO A 264 -15.52 6.02 -5.79
CA PRO A 264 -16.10 6.48 -7.05
C PRO A 264 -15.02 7.05 -7.98
N HIS A 265 -15.13 6.79 -9.29
CA HIS A 265 -14.14 7.20 -10.32
C HIS A 265 -13.74 8.67 -10.21
N GLU A 266 -14.73 9.56 -10.14
CA GLU A 266 -14.50 11.01 -10.02
C GLU A 266 -13.73 11.40 -8.76
N LEU A 267 -13.94 10.68 -7.66
CA LEU A 267 -13.24 10.93 -6.40
C LEU A 267 -11.78 10.48 -6.51
N THR A 268 -11.54 9.33 -7.14
CA THR A 268 -10.19 8.82 -7.40
C THR A 268 -9.39 9.78 -8.27
N LEU A 269 -9.98 10.29 -9.35
CA LEU A 269 -9.33 11.28 -10.22
C LEU A 269 -9.00 12.57 -9.49
N GLU A 270 -9.91 13.08 -8.64
CA GLU A 270 -9.65 14.27 -7.83
C GLU A 270 -8.49 14.04 -6.85
N CYS A 271 -8.47 12.90 -6.15
CA CYS A 271 -7.39 12.55 -5.25
C CYS A 271 -6.05 12.44 -5.98
N PHE A 272 -6.04 11.78 -7.14
CA PHE A 272 -4.86 11.66 -7.98
C PHE A 272 -4.36 13.03 -8.43
N LYS A 273 -5.27 13.91 -8.86
CA LYS A 273 -4.93 15.30 -9.24
C LYS A 273 -4.32 16.07 -8.08
N LYS A 274 -4.88 16.01 -6.87
CA LYS A 274 -4.28 16.64 -5.68
C LYS A 274 -2.89 16.10 -5.38
N LEU A 275 -2.70 14.78 -5.49
CA LEU A 275 -1.40 14.16 -5.29
C LEU A 275 -0.37 14.67 -6.31
N MET A 276 -0.75 14.78 -7.59
CA MET A 276 0.14 15.30 -8.64
C MET A 276 0.47 16.78 -8.44
N MET A 277 -0.49 17.59 -7.99
CA MET A 277 -0.23 19.00 -7.65
C MET A 277 0.84 19.12 -6.56
N VAL A 278 0.80 18.27 -5.54
CA VAL A 278 1.82 18.26 -4.48
C VAL A 278 3.15 17.71 -5.00
N LEU A 279 3.12 16.73 -5.91
CA LEU A 279 4.32 16.22 -6.55
C LEU A 279 5.02 17.27 -7.42
N ALA A 280 4.28 18.17 -8.07
CA ALA A 280 4.81 19.17 -9.00
C ALA A 280 5.89 20.07 -8.38
N ASP A 281 5.74 20.38 -7.08
CA ASP A 281 6.68 21.20 -6.32
C ASP A 281 7.84 20.39 -5.71
N SER A 282 7.81 19.06 -5.83
CA SER A 282 8.81 18.17 -5.24
C SER A 282 10.00 17.93 -6.17
N ASN A 283 11.21 17.87 -5.59
CA ASN A 283 12.41 17.43 -6.30
C ASN A 283 12.36 15.94 -6.69
N LYS A 284 11.43 15.17 -6.11
CA LYS A 284 11.22 13.74 -6.38
C LYS A 284 10.37 13.45 -7.61
N LYS A 285 9.75 14.46 -8.22
CA LYS A 285 8.83 14.29 -9.36
C LYS A 285 9.43 13.50 -10.53
N TYR A 286 10.71 13.74 -10.84
CA TYR A 286 11.39 13.02 -11.92
C TYR A 286 11.51 11.53 -11.65
N ASP A 287 11.93 11.17 -10.43
CA ASP A 287 12.13 9.77 -10.03
C ASP A 287 10.78 9.03 -9.92
N ILE A 288 9.74 9.73 -9.48
CA ILE A 288 8.38 9.18 -9.32
C ILE A 288 7.70 8.97 -10.67
N ILE A 289 7.68 9.98 -11.55
CA ILE A 289 6.99 9.91 -12.85
C ILE A 289 7.71 8.94 -13.80
N LEU A 290 9.04 8.91 -13.81
CA LEU A 290 9.83 7.96 -14.61
C LEU A 290 9.95 6.59 -13.93
N GLY A 291 9.46 6.47 -12.69
CA GLY A 291 9.46 5.26 -11.90
C GLY A 291 8.47 4.22 -12.42
N TYR A 292 8.87 2.95 -12.33
CA TYR A 292 8.08 1.82 -12.83
C TYR A 292 6.70 1.71 -12.16
N PHE A 293 6.60 1.95 -10.86
CA PHE A 293 5.38 1.66 -10.10
C PHE A 293 4.18 2.56 -10.45
N LEU A 294 4.40 3.83 -10.82
CA LEU A 294 3.30 4.74 -11.12
C LEU A 294 2.51 4.26 -12.35
N ILE A 295 3.19 3.91 -13.44
CA ILE A 295 2.52 3.41 -14.64
C ILE A 295 1.82 2.08 -14.38
N VAL A 296 2.38 1.22 -13.53
CA VAL A 296 1.70 -0.02 -13.11
C VAL A 296 0.36 0.28 -12.45
N ASP A 297 0.34 1.18 -11.47
CA ASP A 297 -0.88 1.49 -10.72
C ASP A 297 -1.93 2.19 -11.59
N ILE A 298 -1.50 3.08 -12.50
CA ILE A 298 -2.37 3.70 -13.51
C ILE A 298 -2.99 2.63 -14.41
N VAL A 299 -2.19 1.72 -14.97
CA VAL A 299 -2.68 0.66 -15.88
C VAL A 299 -3.65 -0.28 -15.15
N LYS A 300 -3.30 -0.73 -13.93
CA LYS A 300 -4.21 -1.56 -13.12
C LYS A 300 -5.55 -0.89 -12.91
N PHE A 301 -5.56 0.39 -12.55
CA PHE A 301 -6.78 1.13 -12.30
C PHE A 301 -7.60 1.26 -13.58
N SER A 302 -6.97 1.64 -14.70
CA SER A 302 -7.65 1.76 -16.00
C SER A 302 -8.30 0.44 -16.44
N ILE A 303 -7.60 -0.69 -16.29
CA ILE A 303 -8.15 -2.02 -16.64
C ILE A 303 -9.35 -2.39 -15.75
N LYS A 304 -9.34 -2.02 -14.46
CA LYS A 304 -10.48 -2.25 -13.56
C LYS A 304 -11.71 -1.43 -13.96
N THR A 305 -11.55 -0.38 -14.77
CA THR A 305 -12.69 0.39 -15.29
C THR A 305 -13.24 -0.22 -16.58
N ASN A 306 -14.55 -0.10 -16.80
CA ASN A 306 -15.16 -0.48 -18.09
C ASN A 306 -14.80 0.48 -19.24
N GLU A 307 -13.97 1.50 -18.99
CA GLU A 307 -13.58 2.54 -19.95
C GLU A 307 -12.05 2.74 -19.95
N LEU A 308 -11.28 1.66 -20.12
CA LEU A 308 -9.80 1.63 -20.04
C LEU A 308 -9.13 2.81 -20.73
N THR A 309 -9.39 3.01 -22.03
CA THR A 309 -8.76 4.06 -22.83
C THR A 309 -9.01 5.45 -22.25
N LYS A 310 -10.26 5.73 -21.86
CA LYS A 310 -10.66 7.03 -21.33
C LYS A 310 -10.02 7.29 -19.97
N THR A 311 -10.14 6.35 -19.03
CA THR A 311 -9.54 6.46 -17.69
C THR A 311 -8.02 6.65 -17.77
N PHE A 312 -7.36 5.90 -18.65
CA PHE A 312 -5.92 5.99 -18.84
C PHE A 312 -5.48 7.38 -19.34
N LEU A 313 -6.20 7.92 -20.33
CA LEU A 313 -5.95 9.27 -20.86
C LEU A 313 -6.27 10.37 -19.85
N GLU A 314 -7.31 10.22 -19.03
CA GLU A 314 -7.63 11.18 -17.95
C GLU A 314 -6.47 11.27 -16.95
N LEU A 315 -5.90 10.13 -16.53
CA LEU A 315 -4.77 10.10 -15.58
C LEU A 315 -3.48 10.68 -16.20
N ILE A 316 -3.20 10.36 -17.46
CA ILE A 316 -2.10 10.97 -18.23
C ILE A 316 -2.26 12.48 -18.31
N THR A 317 -3.46 12.94 -18.65
CA THR A 317 -3.76 14.37 -18.80
C THR A 317 -3.56 15.10 -17.48
N ILE A 318 -3.98 14.51 -16.36
CA ILE A 318 -3.70 15.07 -15.03
C ILE A 318 -2.19 15.23 -14.81
N ILE A 319 -1.37 14.24 -15.12
CA ILE A 319 0.09 14.34 -14.97
C ILE A 319 0.68 15.42 -15.89
N ASP A 320 0.27 15.45 -17.15
CA ASP A 320 0.78 16.42 -18.13
C ASP A 320 0.48 17.85 -17.68
N GLU A 321 -0.79 18.15 -17.38
CA GLU A 321 -1.25 19.49 -16.98
C GLU A 321 -0.66 19.95 -15.65
N THR A 322 -0.49 19.04 -14.68
CA THR A 322 -0.10 19.44 -13.31
C THR A 322 1.40 19.36 -13.04
N VAL A 323 2.13 18.45 -13.68
CA VAL A 323 3.54 18.18 -13.36
C VAL A 323 4.47 18.59 -14.51
N ILE A 324 4.07 18.37 -15.77
CA ILE A 324 4.97 18.45 -16.93
C ILE A 324 4.90 19.81 -17.61
N GLN A 325 3.69 20.27 -17.98
CA GLN A 325 3.49 21.56 -18.63
C GLN A 325 4.01 22.75 -17.80
N PRO A 326 3.87 22.80 -16.45
CA PRO A 326 4.43 23.89 -15.65
C PRO A 326 5.96 24.00 -15.72
N ASP A 327 6.66 22.91 -16.03
CA ASP A 327 8.12 22.92 -16.26
C ASP A 327 8.48 23.37 -17.71
N GLY A 328 7.49 23.67 -18.56
CA GLY A 328 7.68 23.95 -19.98
C GLY A 328 8.12 22.72 -20.77
N SER A 329 7.80 21.53 -20.27
CA SER A 329 8.19 20.23 -20.83
C SER A 329 7.09 19.58 -21.65
N ASN A 330 7.41 18.42 -22.24
CA ASN A 330 6.48 17.56 -22.96
C ASN A 330 6.58 16.12 -22.43
N MET A 331 5.48 15.37 -22.52
CA MET A 331 5.39 13.96 -22.12
C MET A 331 6.20 12.97 -22.98
N PHE A 332 6.84 13.41 -24.07
CA PHE A 332 7.56 12.56 -25.03
C PHE A 332 8.47 11.51 -24.37
N CYS A 333 9.37 11.94 -23.49
CA CYS A 333 10.32 11.07 -22.79
C CYS A 333 9.61 10.09 -21.84
N ILE A 334 8.51 10.54 -21.23
CA ILE A 334 7.73 9.75 -20.27
C ILE A 334 6.96 8.65 -21.01
N TYR A 335 6.35 8.96 -22.15
CA TYR A 335 5.68 7.96 -22.99
C TYR A 335 6.63 6.85 -23.44
N ILE A 336 7.84 7.19 -23.90
CA ILE A 336 8.84 6.18 -24.28
C ILE A 336 9.20 5.29 -23.09
N LYS A 337 9.44 5.89 -21.93
CA LYS A 337 9.75 5.13 -20.70
C LYS A 337 8.61 4.19 -20.32
N TRP A 338 7.38 4.68 -20.32
CA TRP A 338 6.20 3.93 -19.94
C TRP A 338 5.87 2.81 -20.93
N ILE A 339 6.09 3.00 -22.23
CA ILE A 339 5.98 1.91 -23.22
C ILE A 339 6.92 0.75 -22.85
N GLY A 340 8.18 1.06 -22.54
CA GLY A 340 9.16 0.05 -22.12
C GLY A 340 8.75 -0.65 -20.81
N ASP A 341 8.23 0.09 -19.85
CA ASP A 341 7.73 -0.47 -18.58
C ASP A 341 6.51 -1.38 -18.80
N VAL A 342 5.55 -0.94 -19.62
CA VAL A 342 4.32 -1.70 -19.91
C VAL A 342 4.63 -3.01 -20.62
N GLY A 343 5.58 -2.99 -21.56
CA GLY A 343 6.07 -4.18 -22.23
C GLY A 343 6.49 -5.29 -21.26
N LYS A 344 7.16 -4.92 -20.16
CA LYS A 344 7.69 -5.84 -19.14
C LYS A 344 6.69 -6.31 -18.10
N LEU A 345 5.44 -5.84 -18.13
CA LEU A 345 4.50 -6.16 -17.06
C LEU A 345 3.99 -7.59 -17.22
N ASP A 346 4.65 -8.57 -16.60
CA ASP A 346 4.24 -9.99 -16.70
C ASP A 346 2.80 -10.26 -16.19
N LYS A 347 2.23 -9.32 -15.43
CA LYS A 347 0.93 -9.46 -14.77
C LYS A 347 -0.28 -9.09 -15.65
N PHE A 348 -0.09 -8.48 -16.83
CA PHE A 348 -1.20 -8.09 -17.71
C PHE A 348 -1.31 -8.97 -18.95
N GLY A 349 -2.55 -9.15 -19.41
CA GLY A 349 -2.84 -9.84 -20.66
C GLY A 349 -2.16 -9.17 -21.86
N LEU A 350 -1.86 -9.96 -22.88
CA LEU A 350 -1.21 -9.44 -24.10
C LEU A 350 -2.05 -8.36 -24.78
N ASP A 351 -3.37 -8.51 -24.77
CA ASP A 351 -4.30 -7.58 -25.42
C ASP A 351 -4.36 -6.23 -24.68
N ASP A 352 -4.44 -6.25 -23.34
CA ASP A 352 -4.38 -5.02 -22.53
C ASP A 352 -3.06 -4.26 -22.77
N LYS A 353 -1.94 -4.98 -22.83
CA LYS A 353 -0.63 -4.37 -23.14
C LYS A 353 -0.63 -3.70 -24.50
N LYS A 354 -1.17 -4.37 -25.53
CA LYS A 354 -1.26 -3.82 -26.89
C LYS A 354 -2.11 -2.56 -26.92
N GLU A 355 -3.27 -2.57 -26.25
CA GLU A 355 -4.15 -1.41 -26.18
C GLU A 355 -3.44 -0.22 -25.49
N ILE A 356 -2.84 -0.43 -24.31
CA ILE A 356 -2.12 0.61 -23.58
C ILE A 356 -0.94 1.16 -24.38
N ILE A 357 -0.12 0.29 -24.98
CA ILE A 357 1.03 0.71 -25.80
C ILE A 357 0.55 1.50 -27.01
N LYS A 358 -0.54 1.09 -27.66
CA LYS A 358 -1.13 1.83 -28.77
C LYS A 358 -1.58 3.22 -28.33
N ILE A 359 -2.28 3.34 -27.21
CA ILE A 359 -2.69 4.65 -26.67
C ILE A 359 -1.47 5.54 -26.43
N LEU A 360 -0.42 5.02 -25.77
CA LEU A 360 0.82 5.77 -25.53
C LEU A 360 1.49 6.20 -26.83
N MET A 361 1.61 5.29 -27.80
CA MET A 361 2.17 5.58 -29.12
C MET A 361 1.39 6.68 -29.82
N ASP A 362 0.06 6.68 -29.73
CA ASP A 362 -0.81 7.69 -30.33
C ASP A 362 -0.57 9.09 -29.76
N GLN A 363 -0.25 9.20 -28.47
CA GLN A 363 0.04 10.48 -27.79
C GLN A 363 1.46 11.03 -28.04
N ILE A 364 2.38 10.24 -28.63
CA ILE A 364 3.75 10.70 -28.87
C ILE A 364 3.80 11.80 -29.93
N ASP A 365 4.29 12.98 -29.54
CA ASP A 365 4.69 14.03 -30.48
C ASP A 365 6.05 13.70 -31.13
N ILE A 366 5.98 13.15 -32.32
CA ILE A 366 7.17 12.76 -33.08
C ILE A 366 8.03 13.94 -33.50
N ASN A 367 7.51 15.17 -33.47
CA ASN A 367 8.24 16.39 -33.84
C ASN A 367 8.96 17.04 -32.65
N TYR A 368 8.72 16.58 -31.42
CA TYR A 368 9.37 17.10 -30.22
C TYR A 368 10.90 17.12 -30.35
N SER A 369 11.57 18.22 -30.01
CA SER A 369 13.04 18.30 -30.11
C SER A 369 13.68 18.15 -28.73
N PHE A 370 14.55 17.15 -28.57
CA PHE A 370 15.27 16.94 -27.32
C PHE A 370 16.09 18.15 -26.93
N ASN A 371 15.93 18.57 -25.68
CA ASN A 371 16.60 19.70 -25.11
C ASN A 371 17.39 19.27 -23.86
N ARG A 372 18.72 19.25 -23.96
CA ARG A 372 19.60 18.92 -22.83
C ARG A 372 19.61 19.96 -21.70
N ASN A 373 18.93 21.08 -21.86
CA ASN A 373 18.68 22.01 -20.75
C ASN A 373 17.35 21.70 -20.05
N ASN A 374 16.51 20.84 -20.63
CA ASN A 374 15.29 20.35 -20.02
C ASN A 374 15.61 19.22 -19.04
N LYS A 375 15.21 19.40 -17.77
CA LYS A 375 15.50 18.42 -16.71
C LYS A 375 14.88 17.05 -16.99
N TRP A 376 13.70 16.98 -17.61
CA TRP A 376 13.02 15.72 -17.94
C TRP A 376 13.82 14.93 -18.98
N ASP A 377 14.25 15.60 -20.05
CA ASP A 377 15.07 15.00 -21.10
C ASP A 377 16.41 14.51 -20.54
N CYS A 378 17.08 15.31 -19.70
CA CYS A 378 18.32 14.91 -19.03
C CYS A 378 18.15 13.68 -18.15
N ARG A 379 17.09 13.67 -17.33
CA ARG A 379 16.80 12.54 -16.43
C ARG A 379 16.51 11.28 -17.24
N PHE A 380 15.70 11.40 -18.29
CA PHE A 380 15.42 10.30 -19.21
C PHE A 380 16.69 9.75 -19.87
N ILE A 381 17.61 10.61 -20.33
CA ILE A 381 18.91 10.18 -20.89
C ILE A 381 19.71 9.36 -19.84
N GLY A 382 19.63 9.72 -18.57
CA GLY A 382 20.23 8.93 -17.49
C GLY A 382 19.64 7.52 -17.36
N TYR A 383 18.33 7.36 -17.60
CA TYR A 383 17.63 6.06 -17.59
C TYR A 383 17.71 5.30 -18.94
N TYR A 384 18.12 6.00 -20.00
CA TYR A 384 18.02 5.60 -21.41
C TYR A 384 18.65 4.24 -21.72
N SER A 385 19.80 3.90 -21.11
CA SER A 385 20.51 2.65 -21.41
C SER A 385 19.72 1.40 -21.06
N TYR A 386 18.79 1.49 -20.09
CA TYR A 386 17.93 0.38 -19.73
C TYR A 386 16.73 0.34 -20.67
N THR A 387 15.97 1.45 -20.75
CA THR A 387 14.75 1.56 -21.56
C THR A 387 14.97 1.24 -23.05
N PHE A 388 16.11 1.64 -23.62
CA PHE A 388 16.39 1.41 -25.05
C PHE A 388 16.61 -0.07 -25.37
N LYS A 389 17.36 -0.80 -24.53
CA LYS A 389 17.55 -2.25 -24.70
C LYS A 389 16.22 -2.99 -24.64
N ASP A 390 15.31 -2.52 -23.80
CA ASP A 390 14.01 -3.15 -23.63
C ASP A 390 13.09 -2.95 -24.85
N LEU A 391 13.15 -1.76 -25.46
CA LEU A 391 12.44 -1.44 -26.70
C LEU A 391 12.98 -2.27 -27.88
N GLU A 392 14.30 -2.46 -27.99
CA GLU A 392 14.92 -3.26 -29.05
C GLU A 392 14.72 -4.78 -28.89
N MET A 393 14.72 -5.30 -27.65
CA MET A 393 14.77 -6.76 -27.44
C MET A 393 13.40 -7.44 -27.31
N ASN A 394 12.32 -6.73 -26.94
CA ASN A 394 11.10 -7.40 -26.44
C ASN A 394 9.76 -6.91 -27.00
N LEU A 395 9.73 -5.95 -27.94
CA LEU A 395 8.49 -5.20 -28.23
C LEU A 395 8.08 -5.09 -29.71
N ASP A 396 8.75 -5.75 -30.65
CA ASP A 396 8.46 -5.63 -32.09
C ASP A 396 7.02 -5.98 -32.52
N ASN A 397 6.34 -6.88 -31.80
CA ASN A 397 4.93 -7.24 -32.09
C ASN A 397 3.92 -6.46 -31.21
N LEU A 398 4.39 -5.54 -30.36
CA LEU A 398 3.58 -4.75 -29.44
C LEU A 398 3.56 -3.27 -29.80
N LEU A 399 4.60 -2.74 -30.47
CA LEU A 399 4.79 -1.31 -30.71
C LEU A 399 4.06 -0.76 -31.93
N TYR A 400 3.72 -1.61 -32.89
CA TYR A 400 3.09 -1.17 -34.12
C TYR A 400 2.27 -2.31 -34.77
N ASP A 401 1.27 -1.91 -35.54
CA ASP A 401 0.48 -2.82 -36.36
C ASP A 401 1.17 -2.95 -37.72
N LYS A 402 1.65 -4.16 -38.04
CA LYS A 402 2.34 -4.47 -39.31
C LYS A 402 1.42 -4.30 -40.53
N GLU A 403 0.11 -4.37 -40.32
CA GLU A 403 -0.89 -4.24 -41.38
C GLU A 403 -1.27 -2.76 -41.63
N SER A 404 -0.84 -1.85 -40.75
CA SER A 404 -1.06 -0.40 -40.88
C SER A 404 0.21 0.32 -41.32
N PRO A 405 0.31 0.80 -42.57
CA PRO A 405 1.47 1.54 -43.07
C PRO A 405 1.80 2.79 -42.23
N GLU A 406 0.77 3.48 -41.73
CA GLU A 406 0.93 4.66 -40.86
C GLU A 406 1.56 4.30 -39.51
N SER A 407 1.14 3.18 -38.91
CA SER A 407 1.71 2.68 -37.65
C SER A 407 3.19 2.31 -37.82
N VAL A 408 3.53 1.61 -38.90
CA VAL A 408 4.90 1.25 -39.26
C VAL A 408 5.77 2.49 -39.48
N GLU A 409 5.26 3.49 -40.21
CA GLU A 409 5.99 4.73 -40.46
C GLU A 409 6.26 5.51 -39.15
N LYS A 410 5.25 5.64 -38.28
CA LYS A 410 5.39 6.31 -36.99
C LYS A 410 6.43 5.62 -36.10
N TYR A 411 6.40 4.29 -36.04
CA TYR A 411 7.41 3.50 -35.32
C TYR A 411 8.82 3.73 -35.89
N ASN A 412 9.00 3.64 -37.21
CA ASN A 412 10.32 3.82 -37.84
C ASN A 412 10.90 5.22 -37.58
N ARG A 413 10.05 6.26 -37.65
CA ARG A 413 10.44 7.64 -37.32
C ARG A 413 10.81 7.77 -35.84
N LEU A 414 10.07 7.14 -34.94
CA LEU A 414 10.36 7.13 -33.50
C LEU A 414 11.69 6.44 -33.22
N MET A 415 11.92 5.25 -33.76
CA MET A 415 13.17 4.51 -33.60
C MET A 415 14.37 5.25 -34.18
N THR A 416 14.21 5.94 -35.32
CA THR A 416 15.25 6.79 -35.89
C THR A 416 15.61 7.93 -34.94
N LYS A 417 14.61 8.56 -34.34
CA LYS A 417 14.80 9.68 -33.41
C LYS A 417 15.45 9.21 -32.10
N ILE A 418 14.99 8.10 -31.56
CA ILE A 418 15.57 7.47 -30.37
C ILE A 418 17.05 7.16 -30.62
N ASN A 419 17.38 6.48 -31.73
CA ASN A 419 18.76 6.16 -32.11
C ASN A 419 19.72 7.36 -32.20
N ARG A 420 19.21 8.58 -32.45
CA ARG A 420 20.03 9.81 -32.50
C ARG A 420 20.38 10.36 -31.11
N ILE A 421 19.66 9.93 -30.07
CA ILE A 421 19.85 10.36 -28.68
C ILE A 421 20.91 9.50 -27.99
N ASP A 422 21.20 8.30 -28.52
CA ASP A 422 22.16 7.36 -27.94
C ASP A 422 23.50 8.05 -27.65
N PRO A 423 23.85 8.24 -26.35
CA PRO A 423 25.07 8.92 -25.98
C PRO A 423 26.33 8.16 -26.44
N LYS A 424 26.25 6.87 -26.78
CA LYS A 424 27.37 6.10 -27.35
C LYS A 424 27.66 6.43 -28.81
N LYS A 425 26.68 6.96 -29.56
CA LYS A 425 26.84 7.33 -30.98
C LYS A 425 27.16 8.80 -31.20
N GLN A 426 27.15 9.64 -30.16
CA GLN A 426 27.49 11.07 -30.26
C GLN A 426 28.99 11.37 -30.02
N PHE A 427 29.82 10.35 -29.79
CA PHE A 427 31.27 10.48 -29.62
C PHE A 427 32.08 9.88 -30.79
N TYR A 428 31.45 9.66 -31.96
CA TYR A 428 32.11 9.27 -33.21
C TYR A 428 31.72 10.20 -34.35
#